data_AF-A0A959ZP36-F1
#
_entry.id   AF-A0A959ZP36-F1
#
_cell.length_a   1.000
_cell.length_b   1.000
_cell.length_c   1.000
_cell.angle_alpha   90.00
_cell.angle_beta   90.00
_cell.angle_gamma   90.00
#
_symmetry.space_group_name_H-M   'P 1'
#
loop_
_entity.id
_entity.type
_entity.pdbx_description
1 polymer ?
#
loop_
_entity_poly.entity_id
_entity_poly.type
_entity_poly.pdbx_seq_one_letter_code
_entity_poly.pdbx_strand_id
1 'polypeptide(L)' 'MADRRRAVFIASAVFFVIVLGALSVVAFATAELNFATVVFAVITLFVLGAVITAIVEAIRTPPGG' A
#
# COMPACT_ATOMS: atom_id res chain seq x y z
N MET A 1 -24.35 5.76 -2.70
CA MET A 1 -23.67 4.92 -1.67
C MET A 1 -22.36 4.32 -2.20
N ALA A 2 -22.34 3.75 -3.41
CA ALA A 2 -21.14 3.17 -4.03
C ALA A 2 -19.98 4.17 -4.17
N ASP A 3 -20.24 5.39 -4.65
CA ASP A 3 -19.19 6.42 -4.83
C ASP A 3 -18.53 6.83 -3.52
N ARG A 4 -19.32 6.98 -2.45
CA ARG A 4 -18.78 7.31 -1.12
C ARG A 4 -17.90 6.18 -0.59
N ARG A 5 -18.31 4.92 -0.74
CA ARG A 5 -17.51 3.75 -0.32
C ARG A 5 -16.20 3.67 -1.10
N ARG A 6 -16.26 3.91 -2.41
CA ARG A 6 -15.10 3.94 -3.30
C ARG A 6 -14.13 5.07 -2.93
N ALA A 7 -14.64 6.28 -2.70
CA ALA A 7 -13.83 7.41 -2.27
C ALA A 7 -13.14 7.14 -0.92
N VAL A 8 -13.87 6.54 0.04
CA VAL A 8 -13.31 6.13 1.33
C VAL A 8 -12.23 5.06 1.15
N PHE A 9 -12.48 4.04 0.33
CA PHE A 9 -11.49 3.00 0.02
C PHE A 9 -10.19 3.59 -0.55
N ILE A 10 -10.29 4.43 -1.58
CA ILE A 10 -9.13 5.06 -2.21
C ILE A 10 -8.38 5.92 -1.19
N ALA A 11 -9.08 6.74 -0.41
CA ALA A 11 -8.46 7.59 0.59
C ALA A 11 -7.72 6.77 1.67
N SER A 12 -8.35 5.70 2.18
CA SER A 12 -7.76 4.81 3.16
C SER A 12 -6.56 4.03 2.60
N ALA A 13 -6.65 3.55 1.35
CA ALA A 13 -5.56 2.83 0.69
C ALA A 13 -4.35 3.74 0.42
N VAL A 14 -4.58 4.97 -0.04
CA VAL A 14 -3.52 5.97 -0.22
C VAL A 14 -2.87 6.31 1.13
N PHE A 15 -3.68 6.54 2.16
CA PHE A 15 -3.16 6.79 3.52
C PHE A 15 -2.30 5.62 4.01
N PHE A 16 -2.75 4.39 3.81
CA PHE A 16 -1.99 3.19 4.15
C PHE A 16 -0.63 3.14 3.42
N VAL A 17 -0.59 3.40 2.10
CA VAL A 17 0.66 3.42 1.32
C VAL A 17 1.63 4.45 1.86
N ILE A 18 1.16 5.65 2.20
CA ILE A 18 2.01 6.71 2.76
C ILE A 18 2.57 6.30 4.12
N VAL A 19 1.72 5.85 5.04
CA VAL A 19 2.13 5.48 6.40
C VAL A 19 3.06 4.27 6.37
N LEU A 20 2.67 3.20 5.69
CA LEU A 20 3.49 2.00 5.57
C LEU A 20 4.80 2.32 4.87
N GLY A 21 4.78 3.08 3.77
CA GLY A 21 5.98 3.49 3.05
C GLY A 21 6.95 4.27 3.94
N ALA A 22 6.46 5.28 4.67
CA ALA A 22 7.27 6.06 5.59
C ALA A 22 7.87 5.19 6.72
N LEU A 23 7.05 4.34 7.35
CA LEU A 23 7.52 3.42 8.40
C LEU A 23 8.54 2.42 7.86
N SER A 24 8.35 1.95 6.62
CA SER A 24 9.27 1.02 5.95
C SER A 24 10.63 1.67 5.73
N VAL A 25 10.66 2.92 5.26
CA VAL A 25 11.92 3.67 5.09
C VAL A 25 12.67 3.81 6.42
N VAL A 26 11.97 4.18 7.50
CA VAL A 26 12.58 4.28 8.83
C VAL A 26 13.07 2.93 9.34
N ALA A 27 12.29 1.87 9.14
CA ALA A 27 12.66 0.52 9.51
C ALA A 27 13.92 0.06 8.76
N PHE A 28 13.97 0.23 7.44
CA PHE A 28 15.16 -0.16 6.65
C PHE A 28 16.39 0.69 6.95
N ALA A 29 16.22 1.95 7.35
CA ALA A 29 17.35 2.80 7.74
C ALA A 29 18.00 2.37 9.06
N THR A 30 17.26 1.68 9.93
CA THR A 30 17.73 1.26 11.27
C THR A 30 17.94 -0.24 11.42
N ALA A 31 17.49 -1.02 10.43
CA ALA A 31 17.55 -2.47 10.45
C ALA A 31 18.96 -3.00 10.13
N GLU A 32 19.36 -4.05 10.84
CA GLU A 32 20.51 -4.86 10.47
C GLU A 32 20.20 -5.65 9.19
N LEU A 33 21.12 -5.63 8.22
CA LEU A 33 20.98 -6.37 6.96
C LEU A 33 21.24 -7.86 7.19
N ASN A 34 20.17 -8.60 7.48
CA ASN A 34 20.17 -10.05 7.63
C ASN A 34 19.06 -10.66 6.75
N PHE A 35 19.02 -11.99 6.66
CA PHE A 35 18.05 -12.66 5.80
C PHE A 35 16.59 -12.32 6.16
N ALA A 36 16.28 -12.17 7.45
CA ALA A 36 14.92 -11.85 7.89
C ALA A 36 14.50 -10.43 7.46
N THR A 37 15.40 -9.45 7.53
CA THR A 37 15.10 -8.08 7.10
C THR A 37 14.94 -7.98 5.59
N VAL A 38 15.70 -8.76 4.81
CA VAL A 38 15.52 -8.87 3.35
C VAL A 38 14.17 -9.50 3.00
N VAL A 39 13.79 -10.60 3.65
CA VAL A 39 12.47 -11.23 3.44
C VAL A 39 11.35 -10.27 3.80
N PHE A 40 11.47 -9.55 4.92
CA PHE A 40 10.50 -8.55 5.33
C PHE A 40 10.39 -7.40 4.32
N ALA A 41 11.51 -6.97 3.73
CA ALA A 41 11.53 -5.97 2.66
C ALA A 41 10.76 -6.43 1.43
N VAL A 42 11.00 -7.65 0.97
CA VAL A 42 10.31 -8.21 -0.20
C VAL A 42 8.80 -8.30 0.05
N ILE A 43 8.38 -8.78 1.23
CA ILE A 43 6.96 -8.85 1.60
C ILE A 43 6.34 -7.44 1.62
N THR A 44 7.03 -6.48 2.22
CA THR A 44 6.57 -5.10 2.32
C THR A 44 6.38 -4.47 0.93
N LEU A 45 7.35 -4.67 0.02
CA LEU A 45 7.25 -4.21 -1.37
C LEU A 45 6.11 -4.89 -2.11
N PHE A 46 5.91 -6.20 -1.91
CA PHE A 46 4.80 -6.94 -2.51
C PHE A 46 3.44 -6.39 -2.07
N VAL A 47 3.26 -6.14 -0.77
CA VAL A 47 2.03 -5.56 -0.21
C VAL A 47 1.79 -4.16 -0.77
N LEU A 48 2.81 -3.29 -0.79
CA LEU A 48 2.69 -1.95 -1.36
C LEU A 48 2.29 -2.01 -2.84
N GLY A 49 2.92 -2.89 -3.63
CA GLY A 49 2.58 -3.10 -5.03
C GLY A 49 1.13 -3.54 -5.23
N ALA A 50 0.66 -4.51 -4.45
CA ALA A 50 -0.72 -5.00 -4.51
C ALA A 50 -1.73 -3.89 -4.18
N VAL A 51 -1.47 -3.09 -3.15
CA VAL A 51 -2.36 -1.98 -2.76
C VAL A 51 -2.36 -0.87 -3.83
N ILE A 52 -1.20 -0.54 -4.41
CA ILE A 52 -1.12 0.43 -5.51
C ILE A 52 -1.94 -0.06 -6.71
N THR A 53 -1.83 -1.33 -7.09
CA THR A 53 -2.66 -1.92 -8.16
C THR A 53 -4.14 -1.80 -7.84
N ALA A 54 -4.56 -2.13 -6.61
CA ALA A 54 -5.95 -2.01 -6.18
C ALA A 54 -6.46 -0.57 -6.22
N ILE A 55 -5.63 0.43 -5.87
CA ILE A 55 -5.96 1.85 -6.02
C ILE A 55 -6.16 2.19 -7.49
N VAL A 56 -5.23 1.79 -8.36
CA VAL A 56 -5.29 2.07 -9.80
C VAL A 56 -6.55 1.46 -10.42
N GLU A 57 -6.86 0.20 -10.10
CA GLU A 57 -8.10 -0.46 -10.53
C GLU A 57 -9.32 0.25 -10.01
N ALA A 58 -9.33 0.61 -8.72
CA ALA A 58 -10.42 1.36 -8.10
C ALA A 58 -10.55 2.77 -8.67
N ILE A 59 -9.55 3.37 -9.33
CA ILE A 59 -9.69 4.65 -10.05
C ILE A 59 -10.20 4.44 -11.47
N ARG A 60 -9.78 3.35 -12.14
CA ARG A 60 -10.12 3.06 -13.53
C ARG A 60 -11.53 2.49 -13.74
N THR A 61 -12.08 1.79 -12.75
CA THR A 61 -13.42 1.21 -12.87
C THR A 61 -14.51 2.28 -12.84
N PRO A 62 -15.50 2.26 -13.75
CA PRO A 62 -16.65 3.15 -13.66
C PRO A 62 -17.46 2.88 -12.38
N PRO A 63 -18.07 3.91 -11.76
CA PRO A 63 -18.98 3.69 -10.64
C PRO A 63 -20.24 2.97 -11.13
N GLY A 64 -20.32 1.66 -10.88
CA GLY A 64 -21.49 0.84 -11.21
C GLY A 64 -21.24 -0.48 -11.94
N GLY A 65 -19.99 -0.96 -12.01
CA GLY A 65 -19.71 -2.35 -12.41
C GLY A 65 -20.34 -3.36 -11.47
#